data_AF-A0A0G1EDI4-F1
#
_entry.id   AF-A0A0G1EDI4-F1
#
_cell.length_a   1.000
_cell.length_b   1.000
_cell.length_c   1.000
_cell.angle_alpha   90.00
_cell.angle_beta   90.00
_cell.angle_gamma   90.00
#
_symmetry.space_group_name_H-M   'P 1'
#
loop_
_entity.id
_entity.type
_entity.pdbx_description
1 polymer ?
#
loop_
_entity_poly.entity_id
_entity_poly.type
_entity_poly.pdbx_seq_one_letter_code
_entity_poly.pdbx_strand_id
1 'polypeptide(L)'
;MEELIAAGVALKSERGPGIYDRFRDRLLFPIFDVQDRAVGFGGRTLDPNAKEAKYINSPQTAIYNKSFVLYNLNQAKSFIKDSGYAVVVEGYMDVISSWQAGIKNIVAVSGTALVSETNYSKEEGSGFKYEQVKLLKRYCNEIFNFD
;
A
#
# COMPACT_ATOMS: atom_id res chain seq x y z
N MET A 1 -20.20 -13.19 -8.50
CA MET A 1 -18.88 -13.79 -8.83
C MET A 1 -17.99 -12.81 -9.57
N GLU A 2 -18.51 -12.09 -10.57
CA GLU A 2 -17.77 -11.03 -11.28
C GLU A 2 -17.30 -9.90 -10.36
N GLU A 3 -18.13 -9.49 -9.40
CA GLU A 3 -17.78 -8.48 -8.40
C GLU A 3 -16.54 -8.86 -7.57
N LEU A 4 -16.37 -10.14 -7.22
CA LEU A 4 -15.21 -10.62 -6.46
C LEU A 4 -13.91 -10.53 -7.28
N ILE A 5 -14.01 -10.77 -8.59
CA ILE A 5 -12.90 -10.59 -9.52
C ILE A 5 -12.61 -9.10 -9.70
N ALA A 6 -13.66 -8.27 -9.88
CA ALA A 6 -13.53 -6.82 -10.04
C ALA A 6 -12.95 -6.14 -8.80
N ALA A 7 -13.29 -6.62 -7.60
CA ALA A 7 -12.70 -6.20 -6.34
C ALA A 7 -11.27 -6.74 -6.12
N GLY A 8 -10.81 -7.65 -6.98
CA GLY A 8 -9.45 -8.19 -6.95
C GLY A 8 -9.19 -9.19 -5.82
N VAL A 9 -10.24 -9.79 -5.24
CA VAL A 9 -10.13 -10.80 -4.17
C VAL A 9 -10.21 -12.23 -4.69
N ALA A 10 -10.69 -12.42 -5.93
CA ALA A 10 -10.76 -13.71 -6.60
C ALA A 10 -10.16 -13.67 -8.01
N LEU A 11 -9.70 -14.83 -8.48
CA LEU A 11 -9.17 -15.05 -9.84
C LEU A 11 -10.03 -16.06 -10.59
N LYS A 12 -10.13 -15.90 -11.91
CA LYS A 12 -10.80 -16.91 -12.77
C LYS A 12 -9.94 -18.16 -12.84
N SER A 13 -10.57 -19.33 -12.75
CA SER A 13 -9.90 -20.60 -12.99
C SER A 13 -9.56 -20.76 -14.48
N GLU A 14 -8.35 -21.22 -14.78
CA GLU A 14 -7.96 -21.62 -16.14
C GLU A 14 -8.46 -23.04 -16.48
N ARG A 15 -8.88 -23.82 -15.49
CA ARG A 15 -9.23 -25.24 -15.64
C ARG A 15 -10.72 -25.52 -15.88
N GLY A 16 -11.55 -24.48 -15.97
CA GLY A 16 -12.99 -24.62 -16.17
C GLY A 16 -13.81 -23.50 -15.52
N PRO A 17 -15.15 -23.62 -15.49
CA PRO A 17 -16.01 -22.61 -14.87
C PRO A 17 -15.74 -22.53 -13.37
N GLY A 18 -15.42 -21.32 -12.89
CA GLY A 18 -15.22 -21.06 -11.47
C GLY A 18 -14.20 -19.96 -11.18
N ILE A 19 -14.09 -19.63 -9.90
CA ILE A 19 -13.10 -18.72 -9.36
C ILE A 19 -12.36 -19.38 -8.20
N TYR A 20 -11.22 -18.82 -7.83
CA TYR A 20 -10.50 -19.18 -6.61
C TYR A 20 -9.95 -17.95 -5.91
N ASP A 21 -9.74 -18.07 -4.60
CA ASP A 21 -9.23 -17.00 -3.75
C ASP A 21 -7.85 -16.55 -4.22
N ARG A 22 -7.68 -15.23 -4.42
CA ARG A 22 -6.38 -14.65 -4.79
C ARG A 22 -5.37 -14.75 -3.64
N PHE A 23 -5.83 -14.63 -2.41
CA PHE A 23 -4.99 -14.53 -1.22
C PHE A 23 -5.04 -15.80 -0.36
N ARG A 24 -4.86 -16.97 -0.98
CA ARG A 24 -4.82 -18.24 -0.27
C ARG A 24 -3.52 -18.39 0.54
N ASP A 25 -3.62 -18.97 1.73
CA ASP A 25 -2.49 -19.31 2.62
C ASP A 25 -1.55 -18.12 2.92
N ARG A 26 -2.14 -16.93 3.07
CA ARG A 26 -1.42 -15.68 3.29
C ARG A 26 -1.94 -14.94 4.50
N LEU A 27 -1.01 -14.35 5.26
CA LEU A 27 -1.34 -13.31 6.23
C LEU A 27 -1.78 -12.06 5.48
N LEU A 28 -3.00 -11.58 5.77
CA LEU A 28 -3.59 -10.42 5.11
C LEU A 28 -3.29 -9.11 5.84
N PHE A 29 -2.95 -8.09 5.07
CA PHE A 29 -2.81 -6.70 5.48
C PHE A 29 -3.91 -5.88 4.79
N PRO A 30 -4.99 -5.51 5.49
CA PRO A 30 -6.05 -4.69 4.89
C PRO A 30 -5.50 -3.31 4.53
N ILE A 31 -5.83 -2.83 3.33
CA ILE A 31 -5.41 -1.53 2.82
C ILE A 31 -6.63 -0.61 2.85
N PHE A 32 -6.47 0.52 3.52
CA PHE A 32 -7.50 1.53 3.67
C PHE A 32 -7.18 2.78 2.84
N ASP A 33 -8.21 3.43 2.33
CA ASP A 33 -8.08 4.79 1.81
C ASP A 33 -8.04 5.82 2.95
N VAL A 34 -7.87 7.10 2.61
CA VAL A 34 -7.79 8.18 3.62
C VAL A 34 -9.07 8.38 4.43
N GLN A 35 -10.20 7.82 3.97
CA GLN A 35 -11.50 7.85 4.64
C GLN A 35 -11.76 6.60 5.48
N ASP A 36 -10.73 5.77 5.70
CA ASP A 36 -10.81 4.54 6.50
C ASP A 36 -11.70 3.46 5.88
N ARG A 37 -11.86 3.46 4.55
CA ARG A 37 -12.59 2.42 3.83
C ARG A 37 -11.61 1.36 3.32
N ALA A 38 -11.91 0.09 3.56
CA ALA A 38 -11.10 -1.01 3.01
C ALA A 38 -11.23 -1.05 1.49
N VAL A 39 -10.11 -0.88 0.78
CA VAL A 39 -10.07 -0.81 -0.68
C VAL A 39 -9.30 -1.97 -1.31
N GLY A 40 -8.46 -2.66 -0.54
CA GLY A 40 -7.70 -3.81 -1.02
C GLY A 40 -6.96 -4.52 0.09
N PHE A 41 -6.09 -5.45 -0.30
CA PHE A 41 -5.29 -6.25 0.62
C PHE A 41 -3.86 -6.41 0.10
N GLY A 42 -2.91 -6.39 1.03
CA GLY A 42 -1.62 -7.05 0.88
C GLY A 42 -1.70 -8.46 1.47
N GLY A 43 -0.91 -9.39 0.95
CA GLY A 43 -0.87 -10.77 1.41
C GLY A 43 0.55 -11.31 1.44
N ARG A 44 1.02 -11.76 2.61
CA ARG A 44 2.35 -12.38 2.78
C ARG A 44 2.22 -13.88 2.98
N THR A 45 2.97 -14.67 2.20
CA THR A 45 3.07 -16.11 2.45
C THR A 45 3.76 -16.38 3.79
N LEU A 46 3.24 -17.34 4.55
CA LEU A 46 3.88 -17.84 5.76
C LEU A 46 4.77 -19.06 5.49
N ASP A 47 4.63 -19.68 4.31
CA ASP A 47 5.47 -20.80 3.90
C ASP A 47 6.82 -20.26 3.37
N PRO A 48 7.94 -20.55 4.06
CA PRO A 48 9.26 -20.12 3.62
C PRO A 48 9.72 -20.79 2.31
N ASN A 49 9.11 -21.91 1.93
CA ASN A 49 9.41 -22.66 0.72
C ASN A 49 8.40 -22.38 -0.42
N ALA A 50 7.50 -21.40 -0.23
CA ALA A 50 6.52 -21.04 -1.24
C ALA A 50 7.22 -20.66 -2.55
N LYS A 51 6.80 -21.29 -3.65
CA LYS A 51 7.28 -20.96 -5.00
C LYS A 51 6.71 -19.65 -5.55
N GLU A 52 5.67 -19.13 -4.91
CA GLU A 52 5.00 -17.88 -5.27
C GLU A 52 5.69 -16.66 -4.64
N ALA A 53 5.32 -15.46 -5.10
CA ALA A 53 5.85 -14.22 -4.53
C ALA A 53 5.60 -14.12 -3.01
N LYS A 54 6.62 -13.67 -2.27
CA LYS A 54 6.57 -13.50 -0.81
C LYS A 54 5.45 -12.56 -0.37
N TYR A 55 5.26 -11.47 -1.10
CA TYR A 55 4.16 -10.53 -0.94
C TYR A 55 3.41 -10.38 -2.25
N ILE A 56 2.08 -10.31 -2.16
CA ILE A 56 1.20 -9.92 -3.26
C ILE A 56 0.26 -8.82 -2.78
N ASN A 57 -0.12 -7.92 -3.68
CA ASN A 57 -1.14 -6.90 -3.40
C ASN A 57 -2.37 -7.14 -4.29
N SER A 58 -3.49 -6.55 -3.89
CA SER A 58 -4.64 -6.37 -4.76
C SER A 58 -4.19 -5.76 -6.10
N PRO A 59 -4.77 -6.18 -7.23
CA PRO A 59 -4.54 -5.54 -8.52
C PRO A 59 -5.14 -4.13 -8.51
N GLN A 60 -4.90 -3.35 -9.58
CA GLN A 60 -5.66 -2.12 -9.81
C GLN A 60 -7.15 -2.45 -9.89
N THR A 61 -7.99 -1.73 -9.15
CA THR A 61 -9.46 -1.85 -9.22
C THR A 61 -10.11 -0.47 -9.33
N ALA A 62 -11.43 -0.43 -9.44
CA ALA A 62 -12.19 0.83 -9.43
C ALA A 62 -12.04 1.60 -8.10
N ILE A 63 -11.77 0.91 -6.99
CA ILE A 63 -11.65 1.49 -5.65
C ILE A 63 -10.23 1.49 -5.10
N TYR A 64 -9.30 0.74 -5.70
CA TYR A 64 -7.90 0.66 -5.29
C TYR A 64 -6.96 1.07 -6.40
N ASN A 65 -6.30 2.20 -6.19
CA ASN A 65 -5.19 2.67 -7.01
C ASN A 65 -3.92 2.77 -6.18
N LYS A 66 -2.94 1.91 -6.49
CA LYS A 66 -1.67 1.81 -5.73
C LYS A 66 -0.93 3.14 -5.64
N SER A 67 -1.12 4.01 -6.63
CA SER A 67 -0.43 5.29 -6.74
C SER A 67 -1.09 6.44 -5.99
N PHE A 68 -2.27 6.20 -5.42
CA PHE A 68 -2.99 7.18 -4.61
C PHE A 68 -3.25 6.68 -3.19
N VAL A 69 -2.70 5.51 -2.83
CA VAL A 69 -2.88 4.91 -1.53
C VAL A 69 -1.52 4.70 -0.87
N LEU A 70 -1.43 5.15 0.37
CA LEU A 70 -0.31 4.89 1.28
C LEU A 70 -0.86 4.07 2.44
N TYR A 71 -0.23 2.94 2.71
CA TYR A 71 -0.64 2.10 3.83
C TYR A 71 -0.51 2.88 5.13
N ASN A 72 -1.51 2.72 6.01
CA ASN A 72 -1.62 3.37 7.31
C ASN A 72 -1.87 4.89 7.31
N LEU A 73 -2.04 5.54 6.15
CA LEU A 73 -2.33 6.97 6.11
C LEU A 73 -3.67 7.33 6.79
N ASN A 74 -4.66 6.44 6.73
CA ASN A 74 -5.94 6.57 7.44
C ASN A 74 -5.74 6.83 8.95
N GLN A 75 -4.79 6.13 9.57
CA GLN A 75 -4.48 6.24 11.00
C GLN A 75 -3.40 7.31 11.28
N ALA A 76 -2.41 7.46 10.39
CA ALA A 76 -1.26 8.32 10.61
C ALA A 76 -1.53 9.80 10.30
N LYS A 77 -2.54 10.14 9.50
CA LYS A 77 -2.76 11.51 8.96
C LYS A 77 -2.83 12.61 10.03
N SER A 78 -3.43 12.35 11.20
CA SER A 78 -3.49 13.34 12.29
C SER A 78 -2.10 13.52 12.91
N PHE A 79 -1.39 12.43 13.19
CA PHE A 79 -0.04 12.48 13.75
C PHE A 79 0.97 13.14 12.79
N ILE A 80 0.85 12.89 11.48
CA ILE A 80 1.64 13.56 10.44
C ILE A 80 1.39 15.07 10.44
N LYS A 81 0.11 15.46 10.60
CA LYS A 81 -0.26 16.88 10.66
C LYS A 81 0.28 17.55 11.92
N ASP A 82 0.16 16.88 13.06
CA ASP A 82 0.58 17.42 14.35
C ASP A 82 2.11 17.51 14.46
N SER A 83 2.86 16.56 13.89
CA SER A 83 4.32 16.60 13.87
C SER A 83 4.90 17.48 12.76
N GLY A 84 4.13 17.77 11.71
CA GLY A 84 4.58 18.54 10.55
C GLY A 84 5.41 17.73 9.53
N TYR A 85 5.62 16.43 9.76
CA TYR A 85 6.37 15.55 8.86
C TYR A 85 5.83 14.12 8.79
N ALA A 86 6.03 13.46 7.65
CA ALA A 86 5.74 12.05 7.46
C ALA A 86 7.02 11.21 7.40
N VAL A 87 6.98 10.02 8.02
CA VAL A 87 7.98 8.96 7.83
C VAL A 87 7.42 7.95 6.84
N VAL A 88 8.18 7.65 5.80
CA VAL A 88 7.81 6.68 4.76
C VAL A 88 8.78 5.51 4.80
N VAL A 89 8.23 4.29 4.73
CA VAL A 89 8.98 3.02 4.68
C VAL A 89 8.43 2.10 3.58
N GLU A 90 9.18 1.05 3.23
CA GLU A 90 8.84 0.16 2.12
C GLU A 90 7.63 -0.74 2.36
N GLY A 91 7.38 -1.15 3.61
CA GLY A 91 6.56 -2.32 3.88
C GLY A 91 5.55 -2.19 5.02
N TYR A 92 4.51 -3.03 4.95
CA TYR A 92 3.50 -3.13 6.01
C TYR A 92 4.11 -3.48 7.37
N MET A 93 5.11 -4.36 7.37
CA MET A 93 5.74 -4.83 8.60
C MET A 93 6.53 -3.70 9.28
N ASP A 94 7.18 -2.83 8.52
CA ASP A 94 7.94 -1.69 9.04
C ASP A 94 7.02 -0.66 9.68
N VAL A 95 5.85 -0.44 9.06
CA VAL A 95 4.79 0.39 9.65
C VAL A 95 4.27 -0.23 10.94
N ILE A 96 3.93 -1.52 10.93
CA ILE A 96 3.35 -2.19 12.10
C ILE A 96 4.33 -2.17 13.28
N SER A 97 5.60 -2.52 13.05
CA SER A 97 6.62 -2.55 14.10
C SER A 97 6.90 -1.15 14.65
N SER A 98 7.09 -0.16 13.78
CA SER A 98 7.34 1.23 14.18
C SER A 98 6.15 1.85 14.90
N TRP A 99 4.93 1.55 14.43
CA TRP A 99 3.72 2.00 15.09
C TRP A 99 3.60 1.42 16.50
N GLN A 100 3.89 0.13 16.68
CA GLN A 100 3.94 -0.52 17.99
C GLN A 100 5.02 0.10 18.89
N ALA A 101 6.14 0.53 18.32
CA ALA A 101 7.21 1.25 19.02
C ALA A 101 6.90 2.73 19.33
N GLY A 102 5.74 3.26 18.88
CA GLY A 102 5.29 4.61 19.19
C GLY A 102 5.52 5.65 18.10
N ILE A 103 6.09 5.28 16.94
CA ILE A 103 6.22 6.17 15.78
C ILE A 103 4.88 6.21 15.05
N LYS A 104 4.08 7.27 15.27
CA LYS A 104 2.69 7.35 14.79
C LYS A 104 2.50 8.11 13.48
N ASN A 105 3.51 8.84 13.01
CA ASN A 105 3.47 9.57 11.75
C ASN A 105 4.13 8.79 10.60
N ILE A 106 3.92 7.47 10.58
CA ILE A 106 4.55 6.53 9.64
C ILE A 106 3.55 5.92 8.66
N VAL A 107 3.94 5.83 7.39
CA VAL A 107 3.18 5.22 6.29
C VAL A 107 4.08 4.35 5.44
N ALA A 108 3.49 3.45 4.64
CA ALA A 108 4.26 2.65 3.68
C ALA A 108 3.75 2.77 2.25
N VAL A 109 4.70 2.64 1.32
CA VAL A 109 4.40 2.41 -0.09
C VAL A 109 4.06 0.95 -0.32
N SER A 110 2.95 0.65 -1.00
CA SER A 110 2.47 -0.73 -1.16
C SER A 110 3.17 -1.45 -2.33
N GLY A 111 4.46 -1.78 -2.14
CA GLY A 111 5.27 -2.53 -3.11
C GLY A 111 5.69 -1.73 -4.35
N THR A 112 5.95 -0.43 -4.16
CA THR A 112 6.44 0.50 -5.18
C THR A 112 7.45 1.45 -4.53
N ALA A 113 8.65 1.62 -5.08
CA ALA A 113 9.62 2.55 -4.49
C ALA A 113 9.10 4.00 -4.45
N LEU A 114 9.21 4.68 -3.31
CA LEU A 114 8.97 6.12 -3.22
C LEU A 114 10.21 6.87 -3.75
N VAL A 115 10.02 7.98 -4.47
CA VAL A 115 11.16 8.80 -4.93
C VAL A 115 11.43 9.90 -3.92
N SER A 116 12.70 10.05 -3.52
CA SER A 116 13.17 11.17 -2.71
C SER A 116 13.10 12.48 -3.50
N GLU A 117 12.75 13.57 -2.82
CA GLU A 117 12.60 14.93 -3.41
C GLU A 117 13.86 15.39 -4.17
N THR A 118 15.04 14.84 -3.83
CA THR A 118 16.35 15.16 -4.43
C THR A 118 16.56 14.60 -5.85
N ASN A 119 15.80 13.60 -6.28
CA ASN A 119 15.96 12.93 -7.59
C ASN A 119 14.89 13.34 -8.62
N TYR A 120 14.29 14.52 -8.45
CA TYR A 120 13.23 15.01 -9.33
C TYR A 120 13.79 15.61 -10.63
N SER A 121 13.61 14.89 -11.74
CA SER A 121 13.53 15.48 -13.08
C SER A 121 12.12 15.26 -13.65
N LYS A 122 11.57 16.30 -14.31
CA LYS A 122 10.23 16.33 -14.91
C LYS A 122 10.04 15.42 -16.13
N GLU A 123 10.84 14.37 -16.29
CA GLU A 123 10.77 13.50 -17.47
C GLU A 123 9.89 12.27 -17.24
N GLU A 124 9.21 11.89 -18.31
CA GLU A 124 8.00 11.07 -18.34
C GLU A 124 8.25 9.64 -17.82
N GLY A 125 7.47 9.25 -16.80
CA GLY A 125 7.58 7.95 -16.11
C GLY A 125 7.27 8.02 -14.60
N SER A 126 7.17 9.22 -14.04
CA SER A 126 7.04 9.51 -12.59
C SER A 126 5.62 9.68 -12.05
N GLY A 127 4.58 9.54 -12.89
CA GLY A 127 3.19 9.88 -12.55
C GLY A 127 2.63 9.14 -11.32
N PHE A 128 2.98 7.86 -11.14
CA PHE A 128 2.51 7.07 -10.01
C PHE A 128 3.11 7.47 -8.66
N LYS A 129 4.28 8.12 -8.67
CA LYS A 129 5.07 8.46 -7.47
C LYS A 129 4.73 9.87 -6.96
N TYR A 130 4.38 10.76 -7.88
CA TYR A 130 4.02 12.15 -7.58
C TYR A 130 2.72 12.27 -6.78
N GLU A 131 1.77 11.37 -6.99
CA GLU A 131 0.45 11.47 -6.38
C GLU A 131 0.45 11.09 -4.89
N GLN A 132 1.27 10.13 -4.47
CA GLN A 132 1.50 9.83 -3.05
C GLN A 132 2.18 10.99 -2.32
N VAL A 133 3.19 11.63 -2.94
CA VAL A 133 3.86 12.82 -2.38
C VAL A 133 2.88 13.98 -2.26
N LYS A 134 2.11 14.29 -3.32
CA LYS A 134 1.04 15.29 -3.29
C LYS A 134 0.03 15.02 -2.18
N LEU A 135 -0.34 13.76 -1.99
CA LEU A 135 -1.27 13.35 -0.95
C LEU A 135 -0.69 13.64 0.44
N LEU A 136 0.57 13.28 0.70
CA LEU A 136 1.26 13.59 1.96
C LEU A 136 1.41 15.09 2.20
N LYS A 137 1.72 15.88 1.16
CA LYS A 137 1.84 17.34 1.25
C LYS A 137 0.53 18.05 1.63
N ARG A 138 -0.62 17.35 1.67
CA ARG A 138 -1.87 17.87 2.26
C ARG A 138 -1.86 17.87 3.80
N TYR A 139 -0.96 17.10 4.41
CA TYR A 139 -0.88 16.90 5.85
C TYR A 139 0.42 17.44 6.45
N CYS A 140 1.53 17.43 5.72
CA CYS A 140 2.84 17.86 6.23
C CYS A 140 3.68 18.58 5.17
N ASN A 141 4.71 19.32 5.62
CA ASN A 141 5.67 19.97 4.71
C ASN A 141 6.90 19.10 4.45
N GLU A 142 7.27 18.24 5.40
CA GLU A 142 8.48 17.42 5.32
C GLU A 142 8.12 15.93 5.16
N ILE A 143 8.89 15.22 4.34
CA ILE A 143 8.72 13.79 4.08
C ILE A 143 10.09 13.14 4.17
N PHE A 144 10.25 12.21 5.11
CA PHE A 144 11.47 11.43 5.30
C PHE A 144 11.24 10.03 4.75
N ASN A 145 11.97 9.67 3.70
CA ASN A 145 11.88 8.35 3.08
C ASN A 145 13.02 7.45 3.58
N PHE A 146 12.67 6.26 4.05
CA PHE A 146 13.59 5.24 4.56
C PHE A 146 13.46 3.93 3.76
N ASP A 147 13.33 4.07 2.44
CA ASP A 147 13.50 2.97 1.47
C ASP A 147 14.99 2.62 1.32
#